data_AF-B1B3P9-F1
#
_entry.id   AF-B1B3P9-F1
#
_cell.length_a   1.000
_cell.length_b   1.000
_cell.length_c   1.000
_cell.angle_alpha   90.00
_cell.angle_beta   90.00
_cell.angle_gamma   90.00
#
_symmetry.space_group_name_H-M   'P 1'
#
loop_
_entity.id
_entity.type
_entity.pdbx_description
1 polymer ?
#
loop_
_entity_poly.entity_id
_entity_poly.type
_entity_poly.pdbx_seq_one_letter_code
_entity_poly.pdbx_strand_id
1 'polypeptide(L)' 'AIIGWGKENGQEYWLVANSWGTTWGEQGFFKIAFGECGMDGSAVAGLPNVEAAKKSKNVLDFFF' A
#
# COMPACT_ATOMS: atom_id res chain seq x y z
N ALA A 1 2.74 2.75 0.37
CA ALA A 1 1.81 1.89 1.12
C ALA A 1 2.57 0.71 1.71
N ILE A 2 2.32 0.37 2.99
CA ILE A 2 2.89 -0.84 3.59
C ILE A 2 2.18 -2.05 2.96
N ILE A 3 2.95 -3.00 2.42
CA ILE A 3 2.42 -4.19 1.74
C ILE A 3 2.92 -5.50 2.35
N GLY A 4 3.85 -5.43 3.30
CA GLY A 4 4.39 -6.60 3.98
C GLY A 4 5.46 -6.22 4.99
N TRP A 5 6.05 -7.25 5.60
CA TRP A 5 7.14 -7.13 6.55
C TRP A 5 8.03 -8.37 6.45
N GLY A 6 9.22 -8.30 7.04
CA GLY A 6 10.12 -9.44 7.10
C GLY A 6 11.34 -9.18 7.97
N LYS A 7 12.27 -10.13 7.93
CA LYS A 7 13.54 -10.05 8.62
C LYS A 7 14.66 -10.46 7.67
N GLU A 8 15.70 -9.65 7.59
CA GLU A 8 16.86 -9.90 6.74
C GLU A 8 18.13 -9.60 7.54
N ASN A 9 19.05 -10.55 7.61
CA ASN A 9 20.30 -10.44 8.38
C ASN A 9 20.10 -10.00 9.85
N GLY A 10 19.00 -10.42 10.48
CA GLY A 10 18.69 -10.06 11.86
C GLY A 10 17.92 -8.74 12.03
N GLN A 11 17.75 -7.94 10.97
CA GLN A 11 17.04 -6.67 10.98
C GLN A 11 15.60 -6.85 10.46
N GLU A 12 14.62 -6.37 11.25
CA GLU A 12 13.21 -6.36 10.85
C GLU A 12 12.90 -5.14 9.99
N TYR A 13 12.03 -5.31 8.99
CA TYR A 13 11.68 -4.26 8.02
C TYR A 13 10.22 -4.29 7.59
N TRP A 14 9.72 -3.12 7.19
CA TRP A 14 8.49 -2.94 6.41
C TRP A 14 8.83 -2.98 4.92
N LEU A 15 8.05 -3.75 4.14
CA LEU A 15 8.08 -3.68 2.67
C LEU A 15 7.04 -2.65 2.22
N VAL A 16 7.48 -1.66 1.45
CA VAL A 16 6.66 -0.52 1.07
C VAL A 16 6.65 -0.37 -0.45
N ALA A 17 5.44 -0.28 -1.01
CA ALA A 17 5.23 0.16 -2.39
C ALA A 17 5.23 1.68 -2.42
N ASN A 18 6.18 2.28 -3.14
CA ASN A 18 6.27 3.73 -3.32
C ASN A 18 5.40 4.20 -4.51
N SER A 19 5.16 5.51 -4.60
CA SER A 19 4.31 6.14 -5.61
C SER A 19 5.09 6.95 -6.65
N TRP A 20 6.39 6.70 -6.81
CA TRP A 20 7.28 7.44 -7.73
C TRP A 20 7.58 6.68 -9.03
N GLY A 21 6.74 5.71 -9.38
CA GLY A 21 6.91 4.87 -10.56
C GLY A 21 7.85 3.68 -10.33
N THR A 22 7.84 2.74 -11.27
CA THR A 22 8.58 1.47 -11.18
C THR A 22 10.07 1.60 -11.47
N THR A 23 10.51 2.74 -12.02
CA THR A 23 11.93 2.99 -12.31
C THR A 23 12.72 3.42 -11.07
N TRP A 24 12.05 3.75 -9.97
CA TRP A 24 12.68 4.15 -8.71
C TRP A 24 12.89 2.95 -7.79
N GLY A 25 14.00 2.94 -7.04
CA GLY A 25 14.27 1.92 -6.03
C GLY A 25 14.33 0.50 -6.61
N GLU A 26 13.79 -0.46 -5.88
CA GLU A 26 13.65 -1.83 -6.35
C GLU A 26 12.29 -2.00 -7.03
N GLN A 27 12.19 -1.67 -8.31
CA GLN A 27 10.94 -1.78 -9.10
C GLN A 27 9.75 -0.99 -8.51
N GLY A 28 10.02 0.16 -7.87
CA GLY A 28 9.03 0.98 -7.17
C GLY A 28 8.87 0.65 -5.68
N PHE A 29 9.62 -0.32 -5.17
CA PHE A 29 9.56 -0.74 -3.77
C PHE A 29 10.80 -0.32 -2.99
N PHE A 30 10.67 -0.30 -1.66
CA PHE A 30 11.78 -0.20 -0.73
C PHE A 30 11.47 -0.93 0.57
N LYS A 31 12.53 -1.23 1.32
CA LYS A 31 12.46 -1.72 2.69
C LYS A 31 12.91 -0.62 3.65
N ILE A 32 12.24 -0.50 4.79
CA ILE A 32 12.63 0.41 5.87
C ILE A 32 12.61 -0.34 7.20
N ALA A 33 13.62 -0.14 8.04
CA ALA A 33 13.67 -0.78 9.34
C ALA A 33 12.51 -0.33 10.24
N PHE A 34 12.07 -1.21 11.14
CA PHE A 34 11.05 -0.87 12.14
C PHE A 34 11.52 0.27 13.04
N GLY A 35 10.60 1.15 13.47
CA GLY A 35 10.90 2.32 14.30
C GLY A 35 11.57 3.49 13.59
N GLU A 36 11.90 3.37 12.30
CA GLU A 36 12.60 4.42 11.57
C GLU A 36 11.66 5.43 10.91
N CYS A 37 12.09 6.70 10.89
CA CYS A 37 11.42 7.83 10.22
C CYS A 37 9.94 8.03 10.63
N GLY A 38 9.52 7.52 11.79
CA GLY A 38 8.13 7.57 12.25
C GLY A 38 7.14 6.78 11.37
N MET A 39 7.63 5.85 10.56
CA MET A 39 6.85 5.11 9.56
C MET A 39 5.66 4.36 10.17
N ASP A 40 5.83 3.83 11.38
CA ASP A 40 4.85 3.05 12.14
C ASP A 40 4.05 3.89 13.16
N GLY A 41 4.26 5.21 13.19
CA GLY A 41 3.58 6.10 14.15
C GLY A 41 2.13 6.46 13.80
N SER A 42 1.75 6.41 12.51
CA SER A 42 0.47 6.94 12.02
C SER A 42 -0.16 6.10 10.90
N ALA A 43 -0.03 4.77 10.98
CA ALA A 43 -0.64 3.88 9.99
C ALA A 43 -2.17 4.02 10.00
N VAL A 44 -2.76 4.20 8.81
CA VAL A 44 -4.21 4.32 8.60
C VAL A 44 -4.70 3.27 7.62
N ALA A 45 -5.92 2.79 7.84
CA ALA A 45 -6.59 1.81 6.98
C ALA A 45 -8.09 2.12 6.87
N GLY A 46 -8.73 1.58 5.84
CA GLY A 46 -10.17 1.71 5.62
C GLY A 46 -10.77 0.40 5.11
N LEU A 47 -12.03 0.14 5.48
CA LEU A 47 -12.80 -0.98 4.95
C LEU A 47 -13.61 -0.49 3.74
N PRO A 48 -13.42 -1.07 2.54
CA PRO A 48 -14.19 -0.66 1.37
C PRO A 48 -15.64 -1.14 1.47
N ASN A 49 -16.59 -0.31 1.02
CA ASN A 49 -17.97 -0.75 0.83
C ASN A 49 -18.09 -1.55 -0.47
N VAL A 50 -17.99 -2.87 -0.35
CA VAL A 50 -18.02 -3.79 -1.50
C VAL A 50 -19.39 -3.88 -2.18
N GLU A 51 -20.49 -3.61 -1.47
CA GLU A 51 -21.83 -3.67 -2.03
C GLU A 51 -22.14 -2.45 -2.90
N ALA A 52 -21.72 -1.26 -2.46
CA ALA A 52 -21.77 -0.05 -3.28
C ALA A 52 -20.91 -0.21 -4.56
N ALA A 53 -19.71 -0.78 -4.42
CA ALA A 53 -18.80 -1.01 -5.55
C ALA A 53 -19.33 -2.01 -6.59
N LYS A 54 -20.24 -2.92 -6.20
CA LYS A 54 -20.92 -3.83 -7.14
C LYS A 54 -22.05 -3.15 -7.91
N LYS A 55 -22.80 -2.23 -7.27
CA LYS A 55 -23.91 -1.51 -7.91
C LYS A 55 -23.44 -0.62 -9.06
N SER A 56 -22.34 0.10 -8.89
CA SER A 56 -21.82 1.03 -9.91
C SER A 56 -21.19 0.36 -11.14
N LYS A 57 -21.27 -0.98 -11.27
CA LYS A 57 -20.73 -1.71 -12.42
C LYS A 57 -21.75 -1.93 -13.53
N ASN A 58 -22.98 -1.44 -13.39
CA ASN A 58 -23.88 -1.40 -14.52
C ASN A 58 -23.37 -0.37 -15.53
N VAL A 59 -23.09 -0.81 -16.75
CA VAL A 59 -22.64 0.05 -17.86
C VAL A 59 -23.61 1.20 -18.12
N LEU A 60 -24.88 1.05 -17.74
CA LEU A 60 -25.92 2.08 -17.87
C LEU A 60 -25.75 3.25 -16.87
N ASP A 61 -25.00 3.08 -15.77
CA ASP A 61 -24.76 4.14 -14.78
C ASP A 61 -23.68 5.16 -15.22
N PHE A 62 -22.97 4.89 -16.32
CA PHE A 62 -21.93 5.77 -16.87
C PHE A 62 -22.38 6.61 -18.08
N PHE A 63 -23.59 6.38 -18.59
CA PHE A 63 -24.10 7.02 -19.80
C PHE A 63 -25.36 7.87 -19.59
N PHE A 64 -25.79 8.07 -18.33
CA PHE A 64 -26.77 9.07 -17.89
C PHE A 64 -26.20 9.83 -16.69
#